data_AF-A0A355A890-F1
#
_entry.id   AF-A0A355A890-F1
#
_cell.length_a   1.000
_cell.length_b   1.000
_cell.length_c   1.000
_cell.angle_alpha   90.00
_cell.angle_beta   90.00
_cell.angle_gamma   90.00
#
_symmetry.space_group_name_H-M   'P 1'
#
loop_
_entity.id
_entity.type
_entity.pdbx_description
1 polymer ?
#
loop_
_entity_poly.entity_id
_entity_poly.type
_entity_poly.pdbx_seq_one_letter_code
_entity_poly.pdbx_strand_id
1 'polypeptide(L)'
;MSTNPKRLLAKMISYICSPPYLAVLVLGGALIAKPELLLGANRFHFLVATFLLGLIPALTAQDSIILHRLPLATRRKISFISFLFSYSIFLIYALVRGIDPILKTIALSYFLTVVLLIIVNFFYKASGHGSAVAGPVTALNIILPGCWGLLSIPLLALVAWARVT
;
A
#
# COMPACT_ATOMS: atom_id res chain seq x y z
N MET A 1 3.02 -22.45 -23.88
CA MET A 1 2.49 -21.35 -23.04
C MET A 1 2.80 -20.04 -23.77
N SER A 2 1.85 -19.44 -24.50
CA SER A 2 2.11 -18.16 -25.17
C SER A 2 2.19 -17.05 -24.12
N THR A 3 3.38 -16.50 -23.94
CA THR A 3 3.64 -15.32 -23.11
C THR A 3 3.14 -14.10 -23.86
N ASN A 4 1.83 -13.88 -23.82
CA ASN A 4 1.25 -12.67 -24.38
C ASN A 4 1.81 -11.46 -23.59
N PRO A 5 2.58 -10.54 -24.21
CA PRO A 5 3.31 -9.48 -23.50
C PRO A 5 2.37 -8.59 -22.66
N LYS A 6 1.11 -8.44 -23.09
CA LYS A 6 0.05 -7.74 -22.34
C LYS A 6 -0.21 -8.39 -20.97
N ARG A 7 -0.21 -9.72 -20.90
CA ARG A 7 -0.46 -10.48 -19.66
C ARG A 7 0.74 -10.42 -18.70
N LEU A 8 1.95 -10.30 -19.23
CA LEU A 8 3.16 -10.11 -18.43
C LEU A 8 3.18 -8.71 -17.80
N LEU A 9 2.86 -7.68 -18.59
CA LEU A 9 2.72 -6.30 -18.12
C LEU A 9 1.62 -6.17 -17.06
N ALA A 10 0.45 -6.76 -17.28
CA ALA A 10 -0.65 -6.76 -16.32
C ALA A 10 -0.26 -7.41 -14.98
N LYS A 11 0.52 -8.51 -15.01
CA LYS A 11 1.05 -9.15 -13.80
C LYS A 11 2.07 -8.26 -13.08
N MET A 12 2.99 -7.63 -13.82
CA MET A 12 3.98 -6.73 -13.23
C MET A 12 3.31 -5.52 -12.55
N ILE A 13 2.36 -4.89 -13.23
CA ILE A 13 1.59 -3.76 -12.68
C ILE A 13 0.83 -4.21 -11.43
N SER A 14 0.15 -5.36 -11.48
CA SER A 14 -0.59 -5.90 -10.33
C SER A 14 0.32 -6.21 -9.14
N TYR A 15 1.54 -6.69 -9.39
CA TYR A 15 2.52 -6.99 -8.35
C TYR A 15 3.03 -5.71 -7.69
N ILE A 16 3.49 -4.73 -8.49
CA ILE A 16 4.00 -3.43 -7.99
C ILE A 16 2.91 -2.66 -7.24
N CYS A 17 1.67 -2.71 -7.74
CA CYS A 17 0.52 -2.05 -7.12
C CYS A 17 -0.06 -2.79 -5.92
N SER A 18 0.58 -3.87 -5.46
CA SER A 18 0.14 -4.49 -4.20
C SER A 18 0.48 -3.56 -3.02
N PRO A 19 -0.36 -3.55 -1.96
CA PRO A 19 -0.24 -2.61 -0.85
C PRO A 19 1.16 -2.45 -0.23
N PRO A 20 1.90 -3.53 0.08
CA PRO A 20 3.19 -3.40 0.77
C PRO A 20 4.27 -2.75 -0.10
N TYR A 21 4.34 -3.09 -1.39
CA TYR A 21 5.37 -2.53 -2.26
C TYR A 21 5.04 -1.08 -2.62
N LEU A 22 3.75 -0.76 -2.79
CA LEU A 22 3.31 0.61 -2.96
C LEU A 22 3.60 1.46 -1.71
N ALA A 23 3.51 0.87 -0.51
CA ALA A 23 3.89 1.56 0.74
C ALA A 23 5.36 1.95 0.76
N VAL A 24 6.24 1.06 0.33
CA VAL A 24 7.67 1.35 0.21
C VAL A 24 7.92 2.45 -0.82
N LEU A 25 7.22 2.43 -1.96
CA LEU A 25 7.33 3.50 -2.96
C LEU A 25 6.85 4.86 -2.44
N VAL A 26 5.71 4.90 -1.74
CA VAL A 26 5.19 6.14 -1.14
C VAL A 26 6.12 6.68 -0.06
N LEU A 27 6.68 5.82 0.79
CA LEU A 27 7.67 6.22 1.80
C LEU A 27 8.96 6.73 1.15
N GLY A 28 9.41 6.09 0.06
CA GLY A 28 10.54 6.58 -0.74
C GLY A 28 10.27 7.95 -1.37
N GLY A 29 9.06 8.16 -1.91
CA GLY A 29 8.63 9.46 -2.43
C GLY A 29 8.57 10.54 -1.34
N ALA A 30 8.06 10.18 -0.15
CA ALA A 30 8.05 11.08 1.01
C ALA A 30 9.47 11.49 1.44
N LEU A 31 10.44 10.58 1.33
CA LEU A 31 11.82 10.88 1.63
C LEU A 31 12.46 11.84 0.61
N ILE A 32 12.14 11.70 -0.67
CA ILE A 32 12.60 12.64 -1.71
C ILE A 32 11.98 14.03 -1.48
N ALA A 33 10.70 14.08 -1.11
CA ALA A 33 9.99 15.34 -0.84
C ALA A 33 10.45 16.02 0.46
N LYS A 34 10.79 15.24 1.49
CA LYS A 34 11.32 15.71 2.78
C LYS A 34 12.49 14.85 3.27
N PRO A 35 13.73 15.16 2.85
CA PRO A 35 14.93 14.44 3.31
C PRO A 35 15.13 14.49 4.83
N GLU A 36 14.57 15.51 5.49
CA GLU A 36 14.57 15.71 6.94
C GLU A 36 13.91 14.56 7.71
N LEU A 37 13.10 13.71 7.05
CA LEU A 37 12.53 12.50 7.64
C LEU A 37 13.61 11.49 8.08
N LEU A 38 14.85 11.56 7.56
CA LEU A 38 15.98 10.74 8.00
C LEU A 38 16.89 11.42 9.04
N LEU A 39 16.58 12.64 9.47
CA LEU A 39 17.38 13.37 10.45
C LEU A 39 16.78 13.24 11.87
N GLY A 40 17.66 13.15 12.86
CA GLY A 40 17.29 13.15 14.28
C GLY A 40 16.29 12.05 14.66
N ALA A 41 15.29 12.41 15.50
CA ALA A 41 14.27 11.49 15.99
C ALA A 41 13.32 10.99 14.88
N ASN A 42 13.17 11.74 13.78
CA ASN A 42 12.29 11.37 12.66
C ASN A 42 12.75 10.10 11.94
N ARG A 43 14.07 9.82 11.94
CA ARG A 43 14.63 8.58 11.40
C ARG A 43 13.99 7.35 12.01
N PHE A 44 13.79 7.36 13.33
CA PHE A 44 13.19 6.22 14.03
C PHE A 44 11.73 6.05 13.61
N HIS A 45 10.96 7.14 13.50
CA HIS A 45 9.58 7.10 13.04
C HIS A 45 9.47 6.59 11.59
N PHE A 46 10.39 7.00 10.70
CA PHE A 46 10.45 6.53 9.32
C PHE A 46 10.80 5.04 9.22
N LEU A 47 11.74 4.55 10.04
CA LEU A 47 12.07 3.12 10.09
C LEU A 47 10.89 2.28 10.60
N VAL A 48 10.20 2.75 11.64
CA VAL A 48 8.98 2.11 12.15
C VAL A 48 7.89 2.09 11.09
N ALA A 49 7.70 3.18 10.34
CA ALA A 49 6.79 3.25 9.21
C ALA A 49 7.14 2.23 8.13
N THR A 50 8.41 2.15 7.75
CA THR A 50 8.91 1.21 6.73
C THR A 50 8.69 -0.25 7.15
N PHE A 51 8.91 -0.54 8.43
CA PHE A 51 8.74 -1.88 8.97
C PHE A 51 7.26 -2.30 9.05
N LEU A 52 6.39 -1.43 9.59
CA LEU A 52 4.98 -1.74 9.80
C LEU A 52 4.12 -1.56 8.53
N LEU A 53 4.44 -0.61 7.64
CA LEU A 53 3.67 -0.41 6.41
C LEU A 53 4.19 -1.24 5.24
N GLY A 54 5.51 -1.45 5.17
CA GLY A 54 6.17 -2.15 4.07
C GLY A 54 6.52 -3.59 4.42
N LEU A 55 7.43 -3.80 5.36
CA LEU A 55 8.12 -5.08 5.53
C LEU A 55 7.22 -6.20 6.06
N ILE A 56 6.52 -6.00 7.19
CA ILE A 56 5.58 -6.99 7.74
C ILE A 56 4.46 -7.32 6.72
N PRO A 57 3.79 -6.32 6.13
CA PRO A 57 2.84 -6.52 5.03
C PRO A 57 3.44 -7.25 3.83
N ALA A 58 4.68 -6.98 3.42
CA ALA A 58 5.32 -7.68 2.30
C ALA A 58 5.49 -9.17 2.57
N LEU A 59 5.90 -9.53 3.80
CA LEU A 59 6.08 -10.92 4.21
C LEU A 59 4.76 -11.70 4.26
N THR A 60 3.67 -11.01 4.53
CA THR A 60 2.33 -11.58 4.69
C THR A 60 1.42 -11.32 3.49
N ALA A 61 1.95 -10.71 2.43
CA ALA A 61 1.23 -10.45 1.20
C ALA A 61 0.79 -11.75 0.55
N GLN A 62 -0.31 -11.72 -0.19
CA GLN A 62 -0.83 -12.92 -0.85
C GLN A 62 0.14 -13.48 -1.91
N ASP A 63 1.00 -12.61 -2.42
CA ASP A 63 2.05 -12.87 -3.40
C ASP A 63 3.41 -13.18 -2.72
N SER A 64 3.46 -13.24 -1.39
CA SER A 64 4.66 -13.59 -0.61
C SER A 64 5.10 -15.03 -0.88
N ILE A 65 6.42 -15.22 -0.99
CA ILE A 65 7.08 -16.53 -1.09
C ILE A 65 6.74 -17.40 0.14
N ILE A 66 6.56 -16.80 1.32
CA ILE A 66 6.27 -17.52 2.57
C ILE A 66 4.90 -18.20 2.49
N LEU A 67 3.91 -17.49 1.97
CA LEU A 67 2.53 -17.97 1.90
C LEU A 67 2.24 -18.75 0.62
N HIS A 68 3.23 -18.93 -0.27
CA HIS A 68 3.02 -19.53 -1.59
C HIS A 68 2.47 -20.96 -1.56
N ARG A 69 2.66 -21.68 -0.44
CA ARG A 69 2.19 -23.07 -0.30
C ARG A 69 0.72 -23.18 0.11
N LEU A 70 0.09 -22.08 0.55
CA LEU A 70 -1.31 -22.10 1.02
C LEU A 70 -2.31 -21.88 -0.12
N PRO A 71 -3.59 -22.27 0.05
CA PRO A 71 -4.66 -21.90 -0.88
C PRO A 71 -4.81 -20.38 -0.99
N LEU A 72 -5.12 -19.87 -2.19
CA LEU A 72 -5.22 -18.42 -2.46
C LEU A 72 -6.22 -17.71 -1.51
N ALA A 73 -7.33 -18.36 -1.18
CA ALA A 73 -8.33 -17.84 -0.25
C ALA A 73 -7.75 -17.61 1.16
N THR A 74 -6.92 -18.54 1.64
CA THR A 74 -6.25 -18.45 2.94
C THR A 74 -5.19 -17.34 2.92
N ARG A 75 -4.41 -17.23 1.84
CA ARG A 75 -3.41 -16.15 1.70
C ARG A 75 -4.03 -14.77 1.79
N ARG A 76 -5.15 -14.55 1.07
CA ARG A 76 -5.89 -13.28 1.10
C ARG A 76 -6.34 -12.92 2.51
N LYS A 77 -6.93 -13.89 3.24
CA LYS A 77 -7.35 -13.69 4.63
C LYS A 77 -6.16 -13.28 5.51
N ILE A 78 -5.04 -14.00 5.40
CA ILE A 78 -3.82 -13.69 6.16
C ILE A 78 -3.30 -12.28 5.84
N SER A 79 -3.24 -11.91 4.56
CA SER A 79 -2.81 -10.56 4.15
C SER A 79 -3.72 -9.48 4.70
N PHE A 80 -5.04 -9.64 4.60
CA PHE A 80 -5.99 -8.65 5.13
C PHE A 80 -5.86 -8.47 6.64
N ILE A 81 -5.78 -9.59 7.38
CA ILE A 81 -5.60 -9.56 8.83
C ILE A 81 -4.28 -8.86 9.17
N SER A 82 -3.19 -9.28 8.53
CA SER A 82 -1.87 -8.69 8.76
C SER A 82 -1.83 -7.19 8.46
N PHE A 83 -2.40 -6.76 7.33
CA PHE A 83 -2.43 -5.34 6.96
C PHE A 83 -3.26 -4.54 7.96
N LEU A 84 -4.42 -5.07 8.37
CA LEU A 84 -5.27 -4.41 9.36
C LEU A 84 -4.51 -4.22 10.68
N PHE A 85 -3.89 -5.26 11.21
CA PHE A 85 -3.13 -5.16 12.46
C PHE A 85 -1.92 -4.22 12.34
N SER A 86 -1.09 -4.41 11.31
CA SER A 86 0.14 -3.64 11.13
C SER A 86 -0.14 -2.15 10.91
N TYR A 87 -1.15 -1.83 10.09
CA TYR A 87 -1.52 -0.44 9.81
C TYR A 87 -2.23 0.21 11.01
N SER A 88 -3.03 -0.55 11.77
CA SER A 88 -3.63 -0.06 13.02
C SER A 88 -2.57 0.30 14.06
N ILE A 89 -1.58 -0.59 14.27
CA ILE A 89 -0.48 -0.36 15.20
C ILE A 89 0.30 0.89 14.79
N PHE A 90 0.61 1.05 13.51
CA PHE A 90 1.33 2.24 13.04
C PHE A 90 0.50 3.52 13.16
N LEU A 91 -0.81 3.47 12.88
CA LEU A 91 -1.69 4.63 13.03
C LEU A 91 -1.76 5.07 14.50
N ILE A 92 -1.96 4.14 15.44
CA ILE A 92 -1.98 4.44 16.87
C ILE A 92 -0.63 5.04 17.29
N TYR A 93 0.48 4.45 16.86
CA TYR A 93 1.82 4.97 17.11
C TYR A 93 1.99 6.41 16.59
N ALA A 94 1.55 6.68 15.36
CA ALA A 94 1.65 7.99 14.72
C ALA A 94 0.81 9.07 15.42
N LEU A 95 -0.39 8.70 15.92
CA LEU A 95 -1.26 9.59 16.68
C LEU A 95 -0.70 9.91 18.06
N VAL A 96 -0.17 8.91 18.78
CA VAL A 96 0.37 9.08 20.14
C VAL A 96 1.69 9.85 20.16
N ARG A 97 2.60 9.56 19.21
CA ARG A 97 3.97 10.13 19.21
C ARG A 97 4.09 11.49 18.55
N GLY A 98 3.00 12.05 18.01
CA GLY A 98 3.05 13.39 17.43
C GLY A 98 3.98 13.53 16.22
N ILE A 99 4.22 12.45 15.46
CA ILE A 99 5.20 12.40 14.35
C ILE A 99 4.87 13.37 13.20
N ASP A 100 5.80 13.50 12.24
CA ASP A 100 5.65 14.36 11.06
C ASP A 100 4.28 14.15 10.36
N PRO A 101 3.58 15.24 9.98
CA PRO A 101 2.27 15.17 9.34
C PRO A 101 2.21 14.29 8.08
N ILE A 102 3.31 14.18 7.32
CA ILE A 102 3.38 13.32 6.13
C ILE A 102 3.23 11.86 6.54
N LEU A 103 3.97 11.41 7.56
CA LEU A 103 3.91 10.03 8.02
C LEU A 103 2.54 9.69 8.64
N LYS A 104 1.91 10.64 9.34
CA LYS A 104 0.53 10.49 9.84
C LYS A 104 -0.48 10.32 8.70
N THR A 105 -0.34 11.13 7.64
CA THR A 105 -1.21 11.07 6.46
C THR A 105 -1.08 9.73 5.74
N ILE A 106 0.16 9.26 5.57
CA ILE A 106 0.44 7.94 5.00
C ILE A 106 -0.18 6.84 5.89
N ALA A 107 0.00 6.90 7.21
CA ALA A 107 -0.58 5.93 8.14
C ALA A 107 -2.12 5.85 8.02
N LEU A 108 -2.78 7.01 8.04
CA LEU A 108 -4.23 7.12 7.93
C LEU A 108 -4.74 6.59 6.60
N SER A 109 -4.08 6.95 5.50
CA SER A 109 -4.43 6.52 4.16
C SER A 109 -4.34 4.99 4.00
N TYR A 110 -3.24 4.37 4.42
CA TYR A 110 -3.08 2.92 4.35
C TYR A 110 -4.10 2.19 5.23
N PHE A 111 -4.36 2.70 6.44
CA PHE A 111 -5.38 2.14 7.32
C PHE A 111 -6.79 2.22 6.71
N LEU A 112 -7.21 3.40 6.24
CA LEU A 112 -8.51 3.60 5.59
C LEU A 112 -8.65 2.70 4.36
N THR A 113 -7.58 2.54 3.58
CA THR A 113 -7.57 1.64 2.41
C THR A 113 -7.94 0.22 2.81
N VAL A 114 -7.33 -0.31 3.88
CA VAL A 114 -7.59 -1.68 4.34
C VAL A 114 -8.99 -1.82 4.95
N VAL A 115 -9.45 -0.83 5.72
CA VAL A 115 -10.81 -0.84 6.28
C VAL A 115 -11.86 -0.84 5.18
N LEU A 116 -11.75 0.07 4.20
CA LEU A 116 -12.64 0.11 3.05
C LEU A 116 -12.60 -1.19 2.26
N LEU A 117 -11.42 -1.78 2.13
CA LEU A 117 -11.23 -3.07 1.51
C LEU A 117 -12.00 -4.20 2.18
N ILE A 118 -11.93 -4.25 3.51
CA ILE A 118 -12.64 -5.24 4.31
C ILE A 118 -14.15 -5.04 4.15
N ILE A 119 -14.63 -3.79 4.23
CA ILE A 119 -16.04 -3.45 4.03
C ILE A 119 -16.52 -3.89 2.65
N VAL A 120 -15.81 -3.51 1.58
CA VAL A 120 -16.16 -3.93 0.22
C VAL A 120 -16.11 -5.44 0.08
N ASN A 121 -15.14 -6.11 0.72
CA ASN A 121 -15.02 -7.56 0.69
C ASN A 121 -16.20 -8.29 1.35
N PHE A 122 -16.95 -7.64 2.26
CA PHE A 122 -18.20 -8.19 2.80
C PHE A 122 -19.35 -8.19 1.77
N PHE A 123 -19.40 -7.19 0.89
CA PHE A 123 -20.47 -7.05 -0.11
C PHE A 123 -20.15 -7.71 -1.45
N TYR A 124 -18.88 -7.70 -1.85
CA TYR A 124 -18.38 -8.27 -3.11
C TYR A 124 -17.05 -8.98 -2.87
N LYS A 125 -16.79 -10.13 -3.51
CA LYS A 125 -15.44 -10.77 -3.48
C LYS A 125 -14.42 -9.91 -4.25
N ALA A 126 -14.04 -8.78 -3.66
CA ALA A 126 -13.09 -7.85 -4.24
C ALA A 126 -11.67 -8.39 -4.09
N SER A 127 -10.90 -8.39 -5.18
CA SER A 127 -9.47 -8.70 -5.09
C SER A 127 -8.74 -7.52 -4.46
N GLY A 128 -7.98 -7.78 -3.39
CA GLY A 128 -7.22 -6.78 -2.63
C GLY A 128 -6.38 -5.80 -3.45
N HIS A 129 -6.03 -6.16 -4.69
CA HIS A 129 -5.19 -5.38 -5.61
C HIS A 129 -5.83 -4.12 -6.21
N GLY A 130 -7.16 -4.03 -6.36
CA GLY A 130 -7.81 -2.89 -7.05
C GLY A 130 -7.96 -1.65 -6.17
N SER A 131 -8.29 -1.85 -4.91
CA SER A 131 -8.45 -0.80 -3.89
C SER A 131 -7.16 -0.47 -3.15
N ALA A 132 -6.16 -1.35 -3.21
CA ALA A 132 -4.79 -1.10 -2.73
C ALA A 132 -4.20 0.21 -3.26
N VAL A 133 -4.65 0.64 -4.43
CA VAL A 133 -4.10 1.78 -5.15
C VAL A 133 -4.79 3.07 -4.74
N ALA A 134 -6.08 3.07 -4.44
CA ALA A 134 -6.86 4.30 -4.22
C ALA A 134 -6.36 5.15 -3.04
N GLY A 135 -6.11 4.57 -1.87
CA GLY A 135 -5.67 5.37 -0.72
C GLY A 135 -4.24 5.88 -0.82
N PRO A 136 -3.22 5.07 -1.20
CA PRO A 136 -1.86 5.54 -1.41
C PRO A 136 -1.77 6.65 -2.47
N VAL A 137 -2.64 6.58 -3.47
CA VAL A 137 -2.88 7.63 -4.48
C VAL A 137 -3.47 8.90 -3.85
N THR A 138 -4.42 8.79 -2.92
CA THR A 138 -4.91 9.95 -2.14
C THR A 138 -3.82 10.55 -1.25
N ALA A 139 -2.96 9.72 -0.64
CA ALA A 139 -1.83 10.22 0.16
C ALA A 139 -0.80 10.95 -0.70
N LEU A 140 -0.48 10.43 -1.90
CA LEU A 140 0.39 11.10 -2.86
C LEU A 140 -0.17 12.45 -3.33
N ASN A 141 -1.49 12.57 -3.50
CA ASN A 141 -2.17 13.85 -3.82
C ASN A 141 -1.99 14.91 -2.73
N ILE A 142 -1.89 14.50 -1.46
CA ILE A 142 -1.72 15.42 -0.33
C ILE A 142 -0.23 15.78 -0.13
N ILE A 143 0.70 14.88 -0.47
CA ILE A 143 2.14 15.05 -0.28
C ILE A 143 2.79 15.91 -1.39
N LEU A 144 2.25 15.85 -2.61
CA LEU A 144 2.72 16.64 -3.76
C LEU A 144 1.75 17.81 -4.01
N PRO A 145 1.97 19.01 -3.45
CA PRO A 145 1.17 20.17 -3.80
C PRO A 145 1.38 20.56 -5.28
N GLY A 146 0.31 20.94 -5.95
CA GLY A 146 0.26 21.10 -7.41
C GLY A 146 -0.24 19.83 -8.09
N CYS A 147 -0.90 19.97 -9.24
CA CYS A 147 -1.67 18.96 -9.99
C CYS A 147 -1.02 17.59 -10.28
N TRP A 148 0.18 17.30 -9.78
CA TRP A 148 0.90 16.02 -9.84
C TRP A 148 0.13 14.85 -9.23
N GLY A 149 -0.68 15.13 -8.21
CA GLY A 149 -1.63 14.17 -7.67
C GLY A 149 -2.62 13.65 -8.72
N LEU A 150 -2.90 14.38 -9.80
CA LEU A 150 -3.74 13.90 -10.91
C LEU A 150 -3.10 12.77 -11.72
N LEU A 151 -1.77 12.57 -11.67
CA LEU A 151 -1.09 11.42 -12.33
C LEU A 151 -1.45 10.07 -11.70
N SER A 152 -2.02 10.09 -10.51
CA SER A 152 -2.50 8.91 -9.81
C SER A 152 -3.86 8.39 -10.35
N ILE A 153 -4.65 9.26 -11.00
CA ILE A 153 -5.93 8.95 -11.64
C ILE A 153 -5.74 8.01 -12.85
N PRO A 154 -4.80 8.25 -13.78
CA PRO A 154 -4.50 7.28 -14.83
C PRO A 154 -3.87 5.99 -14.26
N LEU A 155 -3.20 6.03 -13.10
CA LEU A 155 -2.71 4.82 -12.41
C LEU A 155 -3.87 3.94 -11.91
N LEU A 156 -4.91 4.56 -11.34
CA LEU A 156 -6.16 3.90 -10.97
C LEU A 156 -6.86 3.29 -12.19
N ALA A 157 -6.95 4.03 -13.30
CA ALA A 157 -7.52 3.54 -14.55
C ALA A 157 -6.69 2.40 -15.17
N LEU A 158 -5.35 2.49 -15.11
CA LEU A 158 -4.42 1.47 -15.61
C LEU A 158 -4.51 0.18 -14.79
N VAL A 159 -4.65 0.28 -13.47
CA VAL A 159 -4.82 -0.86 -12.57
C VAL A 159 -6.20 -1.50 -12.76
N ALA A 160 -7.25 -0.70 -12.91
CA ALA A 160 -8.57 -1.21 -13.26
C ALA A 160 -8.52 -1.95 -14.61
N TRP A 161 -7.87 -1.38 -15.63
CA TRP A 161 -7.68 -2.02 -16.93
C TRP A 161 -6.88 -3.33 -16.83
N ALA A 162 -5.72 -3.34 -16.17
CA ALA A 162 -4.84 -4.51 -16.00
C ALA A 162 -5.46 -5.69 -15.26
N ARG A 163 -6.64 -5.52 -14.66
CA ARG A 163 -7.39 -6.58 -13.96
C ARG A 163 -8.55 -7.12 -14.78
N VAL A 164 -9.03 -6.37 -15.77
CA VAL A 164 -10.10 -6.77 -16.69
C VAL A 164 -9.52 -7.46 -17.94
N THR A 165 -8.24 -7.23 -18.27
CA THR A 165 -7.47 -7.94 -19.32
C THR A 165 -6.74 -9.19 -18.81
#